data_AF-A0A1F8GFJ6-F1
#
_entry.id   AF-A0A1F8GFJ6-F1
#
_cell.length_a   1.000
_cell.length_b   1.000
_cell.length_c   1.000
_cell.angle_alpha   90.00
_cell.angle_beta   90.00
_cell.angle_gamma   90.00
#
_symmetry.space_group_name_H-M   'P 1'
#
loop_
_entity.id
_entity.type
_entity.pdbx_description
1 polymer ?
#
loop_
_entity_poly.entity_id
_entity_poly.type
_entity_poly.pdbx_seq_one_letter_code
_entity_poly.pdbx_strand_id
1 'polypeptide(L)'
;MILTDQIELSNWFGQDTYTIIPAEYDDLFHGVDLALEVEDESEVKHLALGIDATSSTINIREKLKKIKDHIADGTLTTMEYFHSDDHNPDFYGTMRNIPQVIIGVDGKTIRDLGELWMSAYGLARLRQRSGGPELSPEAEESQKQRVKEAKEKLASHRAQFLLLEEIKLQLIVFRKFAIEESQRQEARGNIRLAEKIIQAANKLESTLNLINSVLQKKGIPDREDVFKNNEDVVFQALSEAVSDFENL
;
A
#
# COMPACT_ATOMS: atom_id res chain seq x y z
N MET A 1 5.44 6.69 10.08
CA MET A 1 4.00 6.35 10.22
C MET A 1 3.93 4.86 10.60
N ILE A 2 2.93 4.37 11.35
CA ILE A 2 2.93 2.95 11.76
C ILE A 2 3.00 2.01 10.54
N LEU A 3 2.28 2.35 9.46
CA LEU A 3 2.30 1.63 8.20
C LEU A 3 3.70 1.59 7.57
N THR A 4 4.36 2.73 7.35
CA THR A 4 5.73 2.76 6.79
C THR A 4 6.70 1.93 7.63
N ASP A 5 6.64 2.09 8.95
CA ASP A 5 7.51 1.35 9.86
C ASP A 5 7.26 -0.17 9.73
N GLN A 6 6.00 -0.61 9.62
CA GLN A 6 5.69 -2.05 9.54
C GLN A 6 5.92 -2.65 8.16
N ILE A 7 5.83 -1.85 7.09
CA ILE A 7 6.17 -2.32 5.74
C ILE A 7 7.60 -2.84 5.72
N GLU A 8 8.54 -2.07 6.28
CA GLU A 8 9.97 -2.44 6.31
C GLU A 8 10.35 -3.29 7.52
N LEU A 9 10.04 -2.86 8.75
CA LEU A 9 10.51 -3.58 9.96
C LEU A 9 9.87 -4.96 10.12
N SER A 10 8.68 -5.13 9.57
CA SER A 10 7.90 -6.36 9.66
C SER A 10 7.72 -7.05 8.30
N ASN A 11 8.38 -6.57 7.24
CA ASN A 11 8.31 -7.13 5.89
C ASN A 11 6.85 -7.38 5.44
N TRP A 12 5.93 -6.45 5.70
CA TRP A 12 4.51 -6.63 5.34
C TRP A 12 4.31 -6.77 3.83
N PHE A 13 5.25 -6.29 3.01
CA PHE A 13 5.20 -6.41 1.55
C PHE A 13 6.31 -7.30 0.97
N GLY A 14 7.05 -7.99 1.84
CA GLY A 14 8.25 -8.74 1.45
C GLY A 14 9.51 -8.08 2.01
N GLN A 15 10.61 -8.84 2.04
CA GLN A 15 11.90 -8.37 2.56
C GLN A 15 12.62 -7.41 1.59
N ASP A 16 12.24 -7.45 0.31
CA ASP A 16 12.84 -6.69 -0.80
C ASP A 16 11.95 -5.48 -1.16
N THR A 17 11.22 -4.94 -0.17
CA THR A 17 10.29 -3.82 -0.32
C THR A 17 10.68 -2.67 0.60
N TYR A 18 10.83 -1.51 0.00
CA TYR A 18 11.25 -0.27 0.64
C TYR A 18 10.14 0.78 0.50
N THR A 19 10.05 1.68 1.47
CA THR A 19 9.08 2.77 1.44
C THR A 19 9.72 4.08 1.01
N ILE A 20 9.05 4.76 0.08
CA ILE A 20 9.41 6.10 -0.35
C ILE A 20 8.35 7.05 0.19
N ILE A 21 8.78 8.02 0.99
CA ILE A 21 7.92 9.11 1.47
C ILE A 21 7.86 10.18 0.39
N PRO A 22 6.70 10.40 -0.25
CA PRO A 22 6.56 11.40 -1.31
C PRO A 22 6.74 12.82 -0.78
N ALA A 23 7.06 13.75 -1.68
CA ALA A 23 7.01 15.17 -1.36
C ALA A 23 5.55 15.62 -1.11
N GLU A 24 5.36 16.66 -0.30
CA GLU A 24 4.04 17.25 -0.02
C GLU A 24 3.28 17.64 -1.31
N TYR A 25 4.02 18.03 -2.35
CA TYR A 25 3.45 18.30 -3.66
C TYR A 25 2.77 17.06 -4.27
N ASP A 26 3.40 15.89 -4.19
CA ASP A 26 2.87 14.65 -4.76
C ASP A 26 1.67 14.11 -3.98
N ASP A 27 1.63 14.32 -2.67
CA ASP A 27 0.43 14.08 -1.85
C ASP A 27 -0.72 15.01 -2.30
N LEU A 28 -0.50 16.33 -2.28
CA LEU A 28 -1.55 17.32 -2.55
C LEU A 28 -2.12 17.26 -3.97
N PHE A 29 -1.27 17.02 -4.98
CA PHE A 29 -1.68 17.10 -6.39
C PHE A 29 -1.85 15.74 -7.07
N HIS A 30 -1.17 14.69 -6.60
CA HIS A 30 -1.23 13.35 -7.19
C HIS A 30 -1.86 12.30 -6.26
N GLY A 31 -2.16 12.64 -5.00
CA GLY A 31 -2.78 11.75 -4.02
C GLY A 31 -1.89 10.56 -3.67
N VAL A 32 -0.57 10.75 -3.68
CA VAL A 32 0.41 9.73 -3.31
C VAL A 32 0.87 10.04 -1.89
N ASP A 33 0.31 9.31 -0.92
CA ASP A 33 0.69 9.41 0.50
C ASP A 33 1.97 8.61 0.80
N LEU A 34 2.17 7.53 0.05
CA LEU A 34 3.27 6.58 0.21
C LEU A 34 3.57 5.92 -1.13
N ALA A 35 4.82 5.63 -1.42
CA ALA A 35 5.18 4.75 -2.54
C ALA A 35 5.98 3.55 -2.04
N LEU A 36 5.80 2.41 -2.70
CA LEU A 36 6.62 1.22 -2.51
C LEU A 36 7.61 1.11 -3.65
N GLU A 37 8.83 0.78 -3.30
CA GLU A 37 9.87 0.34 -4.22
C GLU A 37 10.17 -1.12 -3.93
N VAL A 38 10.01 -1.99 -4.92
CA VAL A 38 10.15 -3.44 -4.76
C VAL A 38 11.16 -3.97 -5.73
N GLU A 39 12.19 -4.62 -5.19
CA GLU A 39 13.22 -5.30 -5.97
C GLU A 39 12.72 -6.69 -6.37
N ASP A 40 12.67 -6.95 -7.68
CA ASP A 40 12.19 -8.21 -8.25
C ASP A 40 13.19 -8.75 -9.28
N GLU A 41 14.06 -9.66 -8.84
CA GLU A 41 15.14 -10.37 -9.55
C GLU A 41 16.15 -9.49 -10.30
N SER A 42 15.70 -8.69 -11.26
CA SER A 42 16.51 -7.83 -12.13
C SER A 42 15.90 -6.46 -12.41
N GLU A 43 14.71 -6.16 -11.87
CA GLU A 43 14.03 -4.88 -12.06
C GLU A 43 13.51 -4.33 -10.74
N VAL A 44 13.56 -3.00 -10.62
CA VAL A 44 12.93 -2.28 -9.52
C VAL A 44 11.55 -1.82 -9.99
N LYS A 45 10.52 -2.19 -9.22
CA LYS A 45 9.12 -1.85 -9.50
C LYS A 45 8.61 -0.84 -8.48
N HIS A 46 7.71 0.04 -8.93
CA HIS A 46 7.12 1.09 -8.09
C HIS A 46 5.61 0.96 -8.03
N LEU A 47 5.05 1.19 -6.85
CA LEU A 47 3.60 1.23 -6.60
C LEU A 47 3.28 2.43 -5.72
N ALA A 48 2.45 3.35 -6.22
CA ALA A 48 1.94 4.48 -5.46
C ALA A 48 0.73 4.04 -4.63
N LEU A 49 0.67 4.49 -3.39
CA LEU A 49 -0.40 4.23 -2.43
C LEU A 49 -1.02 5.57 -2.02
N GLY A 50 -2.31 5.72 -2.32
CA GLY A 50 -3.14 6.72 -1.66
C GLY A 50 -3.70 6.10 -0.38
N ILE A 51 -3.55 6.77 0.76
CA ILE A 51 -4.08 6.29 2.04
C ILE A 51 -5.43 6.95 2.28
N ASP A 52 -6.41 6.16 2.70
CA ASP A 52 -7.70 6.65 3.17
C ASP A 52 -8.04 6.00 4.51
N ALA A 53 -8.21 6.83 5.53
CA ALA A 53 -8.69 6.37 6.84
C ALA A 53 -10.21 6.52 6.97
N THR A 54 -10.90 7.00 5.92
CA THR A 54 -12.34 7.27 5.94
C THR A 54 -13.12 6.17 5.26
N SER A 55 -14.24 5.76 5.85
CA SER A 55 -15.22 4.87 5.21
C SER A 55 -16.18 5.62 4.27
N SER A 56 -15.83 6.84 3.86
CA SER A 56 -16.64 7.66 2.97
C SER A 56 -16.54 7.13 1.55
N THR A 57 -17.57 6.39 1.10
CA THR A 57 -17.63 5.87 -0.26
C THR A 57 -17.54 6.96 -1.33
N ILE A 58 -18.04 8.18 -1.05
CA ILE A 58 -17.95 9.31 -1.98
C ILE A 58 -16.48 9.69 -2.24
N ASN A 59 -15.69 9.87 -1.18
CA ASN A 59 -14.27 10.26 -1.31
C ASN A 59 -13.46 9.18 -2.01
N ILE A 60 -13.69 7.91 -1.65
CA ILE A 60 -13.03 6.76 -2.29
C ILE A 60 -13.36 6.73 -3.79
N ARG A 61 -14.64 6.94 -4.16
CA ARG A 61 -15.08 6.95 -5.56
C ARG A 61 -14.46 8.09 -6.36
N GLU A 62 -14.31 9.29 -5.78
CA GLU A 62 -13.63 10.40 -6.43
C GLU A 62 -12.15 10.08 -6.72
N LYS A 63 -11.45 9.48 -5.75
CA LYS A 63 -10.05 9.02 -5.94
C LYS A 63 -9.95 7.92 -6.99
N LEU A 64 -10.82 6.90 -6.93
CA LEU A 64 -10.87 5.81 -7.92
C LEU A 64 -11.19 6.33 -9.32
N LYS A 65 -12.09 7.32 -9.45
CA LYS A 65 -12.41 7.94 -10.73
C LYS A 65 -11.17 8.61 -11.34
N LYS A 66 -10.35 9.32 -10.56
CA LYS A 66 -9.10 9.90 -11.06
C LYS A 66 -8.16 8.82 -11.62
N ILE A 67 -8.01 7.70 -10.90
CA ILE A 67 -7.19 6.56 -11.37
C ILE A 67 -7.76 5.98 -12.67
N LYS A 68 -9.09 5.81 -12.76
CA LYS A 68 -9.78 5.36 -13.97
C LYS A 68 -9.53 6.27 -15.17
N ASP A 69 -9.65 7.58 -14.96
CA ASP A 69 -9.42 8.59 -16.00
C ASP A 69 -7.97 8.50 -16.52
N HIS A 70 -6.98 8.37 -15.63
CA HIS A 70 -5.58 8.17 -16.02
C HIS A 70 -5.38 6.92 -16.88
N ILE A 71 -5.95 5.78 -16.46
CA ILE A 71 -5.88 4.52 -17.20
C ILE A 71 -6.52 4.67 -18.58
N ALA A 72 -7.68 5.31 -18.68
CA ALA A 72 -8.39 5.54 -19.93
C ALA A 72 -7.60 6.44 -20.90
N ASP A 73 -6.79 7.36 -20.37
CA ASP A 73 -5.86 8.20 -21.14
C ASP A 73 -4.55 7.48 -21.52
N GLY A 74 -4.40 6.22 -21.14
CA GLY A 74 -3.18 5.44 -21.37
C GLY A 74 -1.99 5.90 -20.52
N THR A 75 -2.27 6.51 -19.37
CA THR A 75 -1.29 6.97 -18.39
C THR A 75 -1.52 6.29 -17.04
N LEU A 76 -0.57 6.41 -16.13
CA LEU A 76 -0.78 6.15 -14.71
C LEU A 76 -0.24 7.34 -13.91
N THR A 77 -0.23 7.22 -12.60
CA THR A 77 0.17 8.30 -11.68
C THR A 77 1.62 8.72 -11.89
N THR A 78 1.90 9.97 -11.52
CA THR A 78 3.21 10.61 -11.61
C THR A 78 3.64 11.06 -10.22
N MET A 79 4.93 10.94 -9.92
CA MET A 79 5.59 11.58 -8.80
C MET A 79 6.61 12.57 -9.35
N GLU A 80 6.44 13.86 -9.08
CA GLU A 80 7.30 14.92 -9.64
C GLU A 80 8.65 15.01 -8.94
N TYR A 81 8.68 14.69 -7.64
CA TYR A 81 9.87 14.76 -6.81
C TYR A 81 10.25 13.36 -6.30
N PHE A 82 10.34 12.40 -7.22
CA PHE A 82 10.74 11.04 -6.88
C PHE A 82 12.23 11.00 -6.50
N HIS A 83 12.52 10.30 -5.41
CA HIS A 83 13.87 9.99 -4.93
C HIS A 83 13.85 8.61 -4.28
N SER A 84 14.81 7.75 -4.66
CA SER A 84 15.03 6.44 -4.04
C SER A 84 16.34 6.50 -3.28
N ASP A 85 16.30 6.29 -1.97
CA ASP A 85 17.51 6.26 -1.13
C ASP A 85 18.32 4.98 -1.36
N ASP A 86 17.66 3.89 -1.78
CA ASP A 86 18.25 2.55 -1.83
C ASP A 86 18.86 2.20 -3.21
N HIS A 87 18.09 2.34 -4.30
CA HIS A 87 18.48 1.77 -5.60
C HIS A 87 19.10 2.78 -6.56
N ASN A 88 18.69 4.05 -6.48
CA ASN A 88 19.25 5.10 -7.31
C ASN A 88 19.32 6.44 -6.57
N PRO A 89 20.21 6.56 -5.57
CA PRO A 89 20.32 7.75 -4.73
C PRO A 89 20.79 8.99 -5.50
N ASP A 90 21.30 8.83 -6.73
CA ASP A 90 21.68 9.97 -7.57
C ASP A 90 20.50 10.47 -8.43
N PHE A 91 19.41 9.71 -8.53
CA PHE A 91 18.24 10.12 -9.28
C PHE A 91 17.29 10.94 -8.40
N TYR A 92 17.00 12.14 -8.88
CA TYR A 92 15.98 13.02 -8.35
C TYR A 92 15.20 13.65 -9.50
N GLY A 93 13.89 13.45 -9.53
CA GLY A 93 13.03 14.08 -10.54
C GLY A 93 11.74 13.34 -10.81
N THR A 94 11.13 13.60 -11.97
CA THR A 94 9.80 13.09 -12.29
C THR A 94 9.84 11.61 -12.68
N MET A 95 9.09 10.78 -11.95
CA MET A 95 8.78 9.40 -12.32
C MET A 95 7.32 9.30 -12.77
N ARG A 96 7.09 8.74 -13.97
CA ARG A 96 5.77 8.67 -14.60
C ARG A 96 5.28 7.24 -14.78
N ASN A 97 3.98 7.10 -14.97
CA ASN A 97 3.32 5.83 -15.23
C ASN A 97 3.55 4.81 -14.11
N ILE A 98 3.36 5.25 -12.87
CA ILE A 98 3.40 4.43 -11.66
C ILE A 98 1.97 3.94 -11.38
N PRO A 99 1.72 2.63 -11.28
CA PRO A 99 0.44 2.12 -10.78
C PRO A 99 0.09 2.75 -9.44
N GLN A 100 -1.16 3.18 -9.27
CA GLN A 100 -1.67 3.72 -8.01
C GLN A 100 -2.87 2.92 -7.55
N VAL A 101 -2.95 2.70 -6.24
CA VAL A 101 -4.07 2.07 -5.55
C VAL A 101 -4.40 2.87 -4.30
N ILE A 102 -5.60 2.69 -3.78
CA ILE A 102 -6.04 3.29 -2.52
C ILE A 102 -6.03 2.19 -1.46
N ILE A 103 -5.40 2.44 -0.32
CA ILE A 103 -5.44 1.52 0.82
C ILE A 103 -6.09 2.19 2.02
N GLY A 104 -6.78 1.39 2.83
CA GLY A 104 -7.46 1.89 4.00
C GLY A 104 -7.60 0.84 5.07
N VAL A 105 -7.78 1.30 6.30
CA VAL A 105 -8.00 0.43 7.45
C VAL A 105 -8.91 1.15 8.42
N ASP A 106 -9.87 0.43 9.02
CA ASP A 106 -10.75 1.05 10.00
C ASP A 106 -10.00 1.56 11.25
N GLY A 107 -10.64 2.51 11.94
CA GLY A 107 -10.06 3.12 13.13
C GLY A 107 -9.83 2.13 14.28
N LYS A 108 -10.50 0.97 14.31
CA LYS A 108 -10.29 -0.04 15.35
C LYS A 108 -8.95 -0.73 15.15
N THR A 109 -8.68 -1.18 13.93
CA THR A 109 -7.41 -1.81 13.55
C THR A 109 -6.24 -0.85 13.71
N ILE A 110 -6.41 0.44 13.36
CA ILE A 110 -5.37 1.45 13.57
C ILE A 110 -5.06 1.65 15.07
N ARG A 111 -6.08 1.62 15.94
CA ARG A 111 -5.86 1.65 17.39
C ARG A 111 -5.11 0.41 17.88
N ASP A 112 -5.53 -0.78 17.45
CA ASP A 112 -4.89 -2.05 17.81
C ASP A 112 -3.39 -2.03 17.41
N LEU A 113 -3.09 -1.59 16.19
CA LEU A 113 -1.72 -1.38 15.72
C LEU A 113 -0.96 -0.34 16.53
N GLY A 114 -1.61 0.76 16.91
CA GLY A 114 -1.03 1.81 17.76
C GLY A 114 -0.62 1.32 19.14
N GLU A 115 -1.45 0.51 19.79
CA GLU A 115 -1.16 -0.09 21.10
C GLU A 115 0.04 -1.05 21.02
N LEU A 116 0.07 -1.89 19.97
CA LEU A 116 1.21 -2.79 19.72
C LEU A 116 2.50 -2.01 19.42
N TRP A 117 2.42 -0.97 18.60
CA TRP A 117 3.57 -0.12 18.29
C TRP A 117 4.11 0.61 19.53
N MET A 118 3.23 1.13 20.39
CA MET A 118 3.62 1.74 21.66
C MET A 118 4.30 0.74 22.60
N SER A 119 3.83 -0.51 22.61
CA SER A 119 4.42 -1.59 23.40
C SER A 119 5.79 -2.01 22.87
N ALA A 120 5.97 -2.04 21.54
CA ALA A 120 7.22 -2.43 20.90
C ALA A 120 8.29 -1.32 20.91
N TYR A 121 7.90 -0.05 20.71
CA TYR A 121 8.83 1.04 20.44
C TYR A 121 8.64 2.28 21.33
N GLY A 122 7.42 2.52 21.82
CA GLY A 122 7.07 3.72 22.59
C GLY A 122 7.86 3.86 23.89
N LEU A 123 8.05 2.77 24.63
CA LEU A 123 8.82 2.77 25.89
C LEU A 123 10.31 3.10 25.69
N ALA A 124 10.92 2.62 24.60
CA ALA A 124 12.31 2.91 24.29
C ALA A 124 12.51 4.40 23.95
N ARG A 125 11.61 4.98 23.15
CA ARG A 125 11.62 6.41 22.80
C ARG A 125 11.39 7.31 24.01
N LEU A 126 10.46 6.94 24.91
CA LEU A 126 10.20 7.68 26.14
C LEU A 126 11.41 7.66 27.08
N ARG A 127 12.11 6.53 27.20
CA ARG A 127 13.32 6.44 28.02
C ARG A 127 14.48 7.27 27.49
N GLN A 128 14.75 7.21 26.19
CA GLN A 128 15.79 8.03 25.55
C GLN A 128 15.57 9.53 25.81
N ARG A 129 14.31 9.98 25.86
CA ARG A 129 13.97 11.38 26.14
C ARG A 129 14.01 11.75 27.63
N SER A 130 13.74 10.81 28.53
CA SER A 130 13.47 11.12 29.94
C SER A 130 14.62 10.79 30.89
N GLY A 131 15.67 10.09 30.44
CA GLY A 131 16.74 9.62 31.34
C GLY A 131 16.20 8.80 32.51
N GLY A 132 15.19 7.96 32.24
CA GLY A 132 14.42 7.28 33.28
C GLY A 132 15.28 6.38 34.18
N PRO A 133 14.81 6.09 35.41
CA PRO A 133 15.57 5.32 36.39
C PRO A 133 15.96 3.94 35.86
N GLU A 134 17.14 3.47 36.29
CA GLU A 134 17.63 2.11 36.03
C GLU A 134 16.59 1.09 36.51
N LEU A 135 16.31 0.11 35.66
CA LEU A 135 15.41 -0.98 36.02
C LEU A 135 16.15 -2.03 36.82
N SER A 136 15.40 -2.79 37.63
CA SER A 136 15.90 -4.06 38.13
C SER A 136 16.08 -5.06 36.98
N PRO A 137 16.99 -6.05 37.10
CA PRO A 137 17.20 -7.09 36.09
C PRO A 137 15.90 -7.81 35.68
N GLU A 138 15.03 -8.13 36.65
CA GLU A 138 13.74 -8.77 36.41
C GLU A 138 12.79 -7.88 35.59
N ALA A 139 12.78 -6.57 35.88
CA ALA A 139 11.95 -5.62 35.13
C ALA A 139 12.48 -5.40 33.71
N GLU A 140 13.80 -5.44 33.51
CA GLU A 140 14.41 -5.38 32.17
C GLU A 140 14.05 -6.61 31.33
N GLU A 141 14.14 -7.80 31.91
CA GLU A 141 13.81 -9.06 31.23
C GLU A 141 12.33 -9.10 30.86
N SER A 142 11.44 -8.76 31.79
CA SER A 142 10.00 -8.65 31.52
C SER A 142 9.70 -7.65 30.42
N GLN A 143 10.39 -6.50 30.40
CA GLN A 143 10.22 -5.50 29.35
C GLN A 143 10.72 -6.00 27.99
N LYS A 144 11.90 -6.65 27.94
CA LYS A 144 12.43 -7.26 26.70
C LYS A 144 11.44 -8.28 26.13
N GLN A 145 10.86 -9.11 26.98
CA GLN A 145 9.87 -10.09 26.58
C GLN A 145 8.61 -9.43 26.00
N ARG A 146 8.05 -8.42 26.66
CA ARG A 146 6.89 -7.66 26.15
C ARG A 146 7.18 -6.98 24.81
N VAL A 147 8.36 -6.39 24.64
CA VAL A 147 8.78 -5.77 23.38
C VAL A 147 8.87 -6.82 22.27
N LYS A 148 9.45 -7.99 22.57
CA LYS A 148 9.55 -9.10 21.61
C LYS A 148 8.17 -9.58 21.18
N GLU A 149 7.27 -9.85 22.12
CA GLU A 149 5.90 -10.28 21.83
C GLU A 149 5.11 -9.24 21.03
N ALA A 150 5.28 -7.95 21.34
CA ALA A 150 4.63 -6.88 20.59
C ALA A 150 5.14 -6.80 19.14
N LYS A 151 6.45 -6.97 18.92
CA LYS A 151 7.03 -7.02 17.57
C LYS A 151 6.53 -8.23 16.78
N GLU A 152 6.48 -9.41 17.41
CA GLU A 152 5.94 -10.62 16.79
C GLU A 152 4.47 -10.42 16.38
N LYS A 153 3.65 -9.80 17.24
CA LYS A 153 2.25 -9.48 16.94
C LYS A 153 2.09 -8.43 15.85
N LEU A 154 2.97 -7.44 15.76
CA LEU A 154 2.99 -6.48 14.65
C LEU A 154 3.34 -7.18 13.33
N ALA A 155 4.32 -8.08 13.35
CA ALA A 155 4.77 -8.80 12.18
C ALA A 155 3.71 -9.78 11.63
N SER A 156 2.91 -10.39 12.51
CA SER A 156 1.82 -11.29 12.13
C SER A 156 0.44 -10.63 12.10
N HIS A 157 0.35 -9.30 12.23
CA HIS A 157 -0.93 -8.62 12.33
C HIS A 157 -1.80 -8.79 11.08
N ARG A 158 -3.11 -8.99 11.23
CA ARG A 158 -4.08 -9.20 10.13
C ARG A 158 -4.11 -8.09 9.09
N ALA A 159 -3.75 -6.88 9.48
CA ALA A 159 -3.74 -5.70 8.63
C ALA A 159 -2.83 -5.88 7.41
N GLN A 160 -1.75 -6.67 7.52
CA GLN A 160 -0.89 -6.95 6.37
C GLN A 160 -1.67 -7.63 5.23
N PHE A 161 -2.52 -8.60 5.56
CA PHE A 161 -3.32 -9.33 4.57
C PHE A 161 -4.47 -8.48 4.06
N LEU A 162 -5.06 -7.65 4.92
CA LEU A 162 -6.08 -6.70 4.52
C LEU A 162 -5.57 -5.79 3.40
N LEU A 163 -4.45 -5.11 3.63
CA LEU A 163 -3.85 -4.18 2.68
C LEU A 163 -3.43 -4.88 1.38
N LEU A 164 -2.81 -6.07 1.46
CA LEU A 164 -2.41 -6.82 0.27
C LEU A 164 -3.63 -7.26 -0.57
N GLU A 165 -4.72 -7.67 0.05
CA GLU A 165 -5.95 -8.04 -0.67
C GLU A 165 -6.66 -6.81 -1.24
N GLU A 166 -6.66 -5.65 -0.56
CA GLU A 166 -7.16 -4.39 -1.13
C GLU A 166 -6.44 -3.99 -2.41
N ILE A 167 -5.10 -4.07 -2.39
CA ILE A 167 -4.25 -3.75 -3.54
C ILE A 167 -4.55 -4.73 -4.68
N LYS A 168 -4.57 -6.03 -4.38
CA LYS A 168 -4.86 -7.07 -5.36
C LYS A 168 -6.24 -6.90 -5.99
N LEU A 169 -7.28 -6.64 -5.20
CA LEU A 169 -8.65 -6.42 -5.67
C LEU A 169 -8.69 -5.29 -6.70
N GLN A 170 -8.07 -4.14 -6.38
CA GLN A 170 -8.01 -2.99 -7.27
C GLN A 170 -7.24 -3.28 -8.55
N LEU A 171 -6.03 -3.86 -8.45
CA LEU A 171 -5.20 -4.17 -9.63
C LEU A 171 -5.91 -5.11 -10.61
N ILE A 172 -6.67 -6.09 -10.11
CA ILE A 172 -7.50 -6.97 -10.95
C ILE A 172 -8.52 -6.16 -11.75
N VAL A 173 -9.27 -5.28 -11.07
CA VAL A 173 -10.32 -4.46 -11.69
C VAL A 173 -9.73 -3.43 -12.65
N PHE A 174 -8.66 -2.75 -12.26
CA PHE A 174 -7.99 -1.74 -13.09
C PHE A 174 -7.42 -2.35 -14.37
N ARG A 175 -6.74 -3.50 -14.25
CA ARG A 175 -6.22 -4.24 -15.40
C ARG A 175 -7.34 -4.65 -16.35
N LYS A 176 -8.44 -5.20 -15.82
CA LYS A 176 -9.61 -5.60 -16.63
C LYS A 176 -10.16 -4.39 -17.39
N PHE A 177 -10.41 -3.28 -16.69
CA PHE A 177 -10.88 -2.04 -17.29
C PHE A 177 -9.94 -1.54 -18.41
N ALA A 178 -8.62 -1.52 -18.17
CA ALA A 178 -7.63 -1.09 -19.16
C ALA A 178 -7.70 -1.93 -20.44
N ILE A 179 -7.78 -3.25 -20.33
CA ILE A 179 -7.88 -4.15 -21.48
C ILE A 179 -9.15 -3.86 -22.30
N GLU A 180 -10.29 -3.74 -21.63
CA GLU A 180 -11.56 -3.45 -22.28
C GLU A 180 -11.59 -2.06 -22.93
N GLU A 181 -11.07 -1.04 -22.25
CA GLU A 181 -11.01 0.31 -22.79
C GLU A 181 -10.07 0.40 -24.00
N SER A 182 -8.93 -0.29 -23.96
CA SER A 182 -8.05 -0.41 -25.13
C SER A 182 -8.80 -0.97 -26.34
N GLN A 183 -9.55 -2.07 -26.18
CA GLN A 183 -10.32 -2.68 -27.26
C GLN A 183 -11.39 -1.71 -27.81
N ARG A 184 -12.04 -0.93 -26.95
CA ARG A 184 -12.99 0.11 -27.36
C ARG A 184 -12.31 1.22 -28.16
N GLN A 185 -11.13 1.66 -27.73
CA GLN A 185 -10.37 2.69 -28.44
C GLN A 185 -9.88 2.19 -29.80
N GLU A 186 -9.42 0.94 -29.88
CA GLU A 186 -9.06 0.30 -31.15
C GLU A 186 -10.25 0.20 -32.11
N ALA A 187 -11.42 -0.24 -31.62
CA ALA A 187 -12.65 -0.29 -32.42
C ALA A 187 -13.12 1.08 -32.91
N ARG A 188 -12.77 2.16 -32.20
CA ARG A 188 -12.99 3.56 -32.61
C ARG A 188 -11.92 4.10 -33.57
N GLY A 189 -10.88 3.32 -33.87
CA GLY A 189 -9.75 3.72 -34.72
C GLY A 189 -8.62 4.45 -34.00
N ASN A 190 -8.67 4.58 -32.68
CA ASN A 190 -7.66 5.25 -31.86
C ASN A 190 -6.50 4.32 -31.47
N ILE A 191 -5.83 3.73 -32.45
CA ILE A 191 -4.81 2.68 -32.28
C ILE A 191 -3.69 3.10 -31.31
N ARG A 192 -3.16 4.33 -31.47
CA ARG A 192 -2.07 4.83 -30.61
C ARG A 192 -2.48 4.96 -29.14
N LEU A 193 -3.74 5.31 -28.87
CA LEU A 193 -4.23 5.39 -27.49
C LEU A 193 -4.43 3.98 -26.93
N ALA A 194 -5.01 3.07 -27.70
CA ALA A 194 -5.16 1.67 -27.33
C ALA A 194 -3.80 1.05 -26.92
N GLU A 195 -2.75 1.26 -27.71
CA GLU A 195 -1.39 0.80 -27.39
C GLU A 195 -0.88 1.32 -26.04
N LYS A 196 -1.11 2.59 -25.72
CA LYS A 196 -0.71 3.18 -24.43
C LYS A 196 -1.51 2.57 -23.27
N ILE A 197 -2.81 2.38 -23.45
CA ILE A 197 -3.66 1.74 -22.44
C ILE A 197 -3.19 0.29 -22.18
N ILE A 198 -2.79 -0.44 -23.22
CA ILE A 198 -2.19 -1.78 -23.05
C ILE A 198 -0.87 -1.73 -22.29
N GLN A 199 -0.02 -0.73 -22.53
CA GLN A 199 1.20 -0.56 -21.74
C GLN A 199 0.88 -0.33 -20.25
N ALA A 200 -0.15 0.48 -19.95
CA ALA A 200 -0.63 0.65 -18.58
C ALA A 200 -1.19 -0.66 -18.00
N ALA A 201 -1.97 -1.42 -18.77
CA ALA A 201 -2.48 -2.74 -18.36
C ALA A 201 -1.36 -3.73 -18.00
N ASN A 202 -0.29 -3.77 -18.81
CA ASN A 202 0.87 -4.63 -18.57
C ASN A 202 1.61 -4.24 -17.27
N LYS A 203 1.71 -2.94 -16.97
CA LYS A 203 2.28 -2.48 -15.69
C LYS A 203 1.42 -2.93 -14.51
N LEU A 204 0.10 -2.75 -14.60
CA LEU A 204 -0.85 -3.22 -13.58
C LEU A 204 -0.76 -4.74 -13.36
N GLU A 205 -0.63 -5.52 -14.44
CA GLU A 205 -0.43 -6.97 -14.36
C GLU A 205 0.89 -7.36 -13.71
N SER A 206 1.98 -6.68 -14.05
CA SER A 206 3.29 -6.90 -13.42
C SER A 206 3.23 -6.64 -11.91
N THR A 207 2.59 -5.54 -11.49
CA THR A 207 2.38 -5.24 -10.07
C THR A 207 1.47 -6.27 -9.40
N LEU A 208 0.40 -6.72 -10.07
CA LEU A 208 -0.49 -7.75 -9.53
C LEU A 208 0.25 -9.07 -9.29
N ASN A 209 1.13 -9.47 -10.21
CA ASN A 209 1.94 -10.68 -10.08
C ASN A 209 2.90 -10.58 -8.88
N LEU A 210 3.49 -9.40 -8.67
CA LEU A 210 4.31 -9.13 -7.49
C LEU A 210 3.51 -9.30 -6.19
N ILE A 211 2.34 -8.66 -6.09
CA ILE A 211 1.48 -8.75 -4.89
C ILE A 211 1.02 -10.20 -4.64
N ASN A 212 0.68 -10.95 -5.69
CA ASN A 212 0.35 -12.36 -5.57
C ASN A 212 1.54 -13.20 -5.06
N SER A 213 2.77 -12.91 -5.53
CA SER A 213 3.99 -13.56 -5.03
C SER A 213 4.20 -13.29 -3.54
N VAL A 214 4.00 -12.05 -3.09
CA VAL A 214 4.09 -11.67 -1.67
C VAL A 214 3.05 -12.42 -0.83
N LEU A 215 1.78 -12.45 -1.27
CA LEU A 215 0.71 -13.18 -0.61
C LEU A 215 1.02 -14.68 -0.51
N GLN A 216 1.52 -15.29 -1.59
CA GLN A 216 1.91 -16.71 -1.59
C GLN A 216 3.03 -17.00 -0.59
N LYS A 217 4.06 -16.14 -0.52
CA LYS A 217 5.17 -16.28 0.43
C LYS A 217 4.73 -16.14 1.89
N LYS A 218 3.72 -15.31 2.18
CA LYS A 218 3.17 -15.12 3.54
C LYS A 218 2.29 -16.26 4.02
N GLY A 219 1.77 -17.09 3.12
CA GLY A 219 0.88 -18.19 3.46
C GLY A 219 -0.57 -17.76 3.65
N ILE A 220 -1.36 -18.62 4.29
CA ILE A 220 -2.81 -18.44 4.43
C ILE A 220 -3.10 -17.69 5.75
N PRO A 221 -3.86 -16.57 5.72
CA PRO A 221 -4.26 -15.88 6.94
C PRO A 221 -5.15 -16.75 7.83
N ASP A 222 -5.15 -16.46 9.13
CA ASP A 222 -6.05 -17.13 10.06
C ASP A 222 -7.52 -16.85 9.70
N ARG A 223 -8.40 -17.84 9.92
CA ARG A 223 -9.82 -17.73 9.56
C ARG A 223 -10.53 -16.60 10.29
N GLU A 224 -10.19 -16.37 11.55
CA GLU A 224 -10.74 -15.27 12.35
C GLU A 224 -10.27 -13.91 11.81
N ASP A 225 -9.02 -13.83 11.36
CA ASP A 225 -8.48 -12.62 10.76
C ASP A 225 -9.14 -12.29 9.42
N VAL A 226 -9.41 -13.31 8.59
CA VAL A 226 -10.21 -13.16 7.37
C VAL A 226 -11.60 -12.64 7.68
N PHE A 227 -12.26 -13.20 8.71
CA PHE A 227 -13.59 -12.75 9.13
C PHE A 227 -13.57 -11.28 9.56
N LYS A 228 -12.62 -10.89 10.43
CA LYS A 228 -12.47 -9.49 10.87
C LYS A 228 -12.13 -8.54 9.74
N ASN A 229 -11.32 -8.96 8.78
CA ASN A 229 -10.99 -8.17 7.59
C ASN A 229 -12.24 -7.94 6.72
N ASN A 230 -13.10 -8.96 6.57
CA ASN A 230 -14.36 -8.80 5.84
C ASN A 230 -15.37 -7.91 6.56
N GLU A 231 -15.24 -7.73 7.88
CA GLU A 231 -16.05 -6.79 8.67
C GLU A 231 -15.45 -5.37 8.75
N ASP A 232 -14.25 -5.14 8.20
CA ASP A 232 -13.63 -3.82 8.18
C ASP A 232 -14.44 -2.87 7.29
N VAL A 233 -14.96 -1.80 7.89
CA VAL A 233 -15.89 -0.88 7.21
C VAL A 233 -15.23 -0.07 6.10
N VAL A 234 -13.92 0.17 6.19
CA VAL A 234 -13.18 0.88 5.13
C VAL A 234 -12.95 -0.09 3.97
N PHE A 235 -12.57 -1.33 4.26
CA PHE A 235 -12.45 -2.39 3.25
C PHE A 235 -13.75 -2.64 2.50
N GLN A 236 -14.89 -2.69 3.22
CA GLN A 236 -16.21 -2.86 2.62
C GLN A 236 -16.55 -1.70 1.68
N ALA A 237 -16.35 -0.45 2.14
CA ALA A 237 -16.59 0.74 1.33
C ALA A 237 -15.71 0.78 0.07
N LEU A 238 -14.43 0.42 0.19
CA LEU A 238 -13.50 0.30 -0.93
C LEU A 238 -13.95 -0.81 -1.89
N SER A 239 -14.29 -1.99 -1.37
CA SER A 239 -14.73 -3.13 -2.18
C SER A 239 -16.01 -2.83 -2.96
N GLU A 240 -16.97 -2.13 -2.35
CA GLU A 240 -18.18 -1.65 -3.02
C GLU A 240 -17.83 -0.66 -4.15
N ALA A 241 -17.01 0.34 -3.86
CA ALA A 241 -16.60 1.34 -4.84
C ALA A 241 -15.80 0.74 -6.02
N VAL A 242 -14.93 -0.24 -5.74
CA VAL A 242 -14.16 -0.98 -6.75
C VAL A 242 -15.05 -1.91 -7.57
N SER A 243 -16.08 -2.52 -6.97
CA SER A 243 -17.05 -3.34 -7.71
C SER A 243 -17.85 -2.52 -8.71
N ASP A 244 -18.04 -1.23 -8.46
CA ASP A 244 -18.74 -0.29 -9.33
C ASP A 244 -17.79 0.55 -10.21
N PHE A 245 -16.53 0.16 -10.33
CA PHE A 245 -15.48 0.93 -11.01
C PHE A 245 -15.83 1.28 -12.46
N GLU A 246 -16.49 0.38 -13.19
CA GLU A 246 -16.92 0.62 -14.56
C GLU A 246 -17.93 1.79 -14.68
N ASN A 247 -18.70 2.07 -13.63
CA ASN A 247 -19.74 3.12 -13.63
C ASN A 247 -19.31 4.42 -12.92
N LEU A 248 -18.05 4.53 -12.46
CA LEU A 248 -17.47 5.76 -11.92
C LEU A 248 -17.27 6.86 -12.97
#